data_AF-A0A0A2L436-F1
#
_entry.id   AF-A0A0A2L436-F1
#
_cell.length_a   1.000
_cell.length_b   1.000
_cell.length_c   1.000
_cell.angle_alpha   90.00
_cell.angle_beta   90.00
_cell.angle_gamma   90.00
#
_symmetry.space_group_name_H-M   'P 1'
#
loop_
_entity.id
_entity.type
_entity.pdbx_description
1 polymer ?
#
loop_
_entity_poly.entity_id
_entity_poly.type
_entity_poly.pdbx_seq_one_letter_code
_entity_poly.pdbx_strand_id
1 'polypeptide(L)'
;MRELVLLMNPDHDKMFGWNFLYLLNNPHGTIEFRRGAASTSVQDVFIYIEIAMSFLEASIRLGEVERLKSVPATVGGLQWFIQAAKLPDGIPGLFDSRYLKLFFAGKNQSAFREPKPLGNLSPYRLNKLNRKKEEDKRKNIAMVKILQEPFWS
;
A
#
# COMPACT_ATOMS: atom_id res chain seq x y z
N MET A 1 5.57 -10.94 -12.71
CA MET A 1 4.71 -9.78 -12.34
C MET A 1 3.30 -10.23 -11.94
N ARG A 2 2.58 -10.99 -12.79
CA ARG A 2 1.23 -11.52 -12.48
C ARG A 2 1.15 -12.26 -11.13
N GLU A 3 2.06 -13.18 -10.86
CA GLU A 3 2.09 -13.94 -9.59
C GLU A 3 2.27 -13.05 -8.36
N LEU A 4 3.14 -12.04 -8.44
CA LEU A 4 3.34 -11.06 -7.37
C LEU A 4 2.05 -10.25 -7.12
N VAL A 5 1.38 -9.81 -8.19
CA VAL A 5 0.12 -9.06 -8.06
C VAL A 5 -0.96 -9.93 -7.39
N LEU A 6 -1.05 -11.21 -7.76
CA LEU A 6 -2.01 -12.14 -7.16
C LEU A 6 -1.63 -12.58 -5.75
N LEU A 7 -0.35 -12.55 -5.39
CA LEU A 7 0.09 -12.71 -4.00
C LEU A 7 -0.37 -11.52 -3.13
N MET A 8 -0.28 -10.30 -3.66
CA MET A 8 -0.65 -9.07 -2.94
C MET A 8 -2.15 -8.78 -2.94
N ASN A 9 -2.88 -9.31 -3.94
CA ASN A 9 -4.33 -9.24 -4.10
C ASN A 9 -4.90 -10.62 -4.50
N PRO A 10 -4.91 -11.60 -3.58
CA PRO A 10 -5.44 -12.93 -3.84
C PRO A 10 -6.90 -12.86 -4.29
N ASP A 11 -7.28 -13.76 -5.18
CA ASP A 11 -8.62 -13.83 -5.81
C ASP A 11 -9.07 -12.53 -6.51
N HIS A 12 -8.11 -11.66 -6.87
CA HIS A 12 -8.40 -10.33 -7.39
C HIS A 12 -9.18 -9.44 -6.39
N ASP A 13 -9.05 -9.70 -5.08
CA ASP A 13 -9.67 -8.88 -4.04
C ASP A 13 -8.90 -7.56 -3.87
N LYS A 14 -9.58 -6.45 -4.13
CA LYS A 14 -9.04 -5.07 -3.99
C LYS A 14 -9.33 -4.43 -2.62
N MET A 15 -9.90 -5.19 -1.68
CA MET A 15 -10.25 -4.72 -0.33
C MET A 15 -9.06 -4.71 0.63
N PHE A 16 -7.88 -5.14 0.18
CA PHE A 16 -6.65 -4.96 0.93
C PHE A 16 -6.32 -3.47 1.10
N GLY A 17 -5.47 -3.17 2.08
CA GLY A 17 -4.96 -1.80 2.29
C GLY A 17 -4.08 -1.30 1.14
N TRP A 18 -3.82 -2.14 0.15
CA TRP A 18 -3.15 -1.86 -1.11
C TRP A 18 -3.89 -2.56 -2.25
N ASN A 19 -3.74 -2.05 -3.47
CA ASN A 19 -4.33 -2.62 -4.68
C ASN A 19 -3.32 -2.54 -5.84
N PHE A 20 -2.85 -3.71 -6.27
CA PHE A 20 -1.89 -3.92 -7.35
C PHE A 20 -2.56 -4.39 -8.64
N LEU A 21 -3.87 -4.65 -8.63
CA LEU A 21 -4.56 -5.31 -9.75
C LEU A 21 -4.48 -4.55 -11.07
N TYR A 22 -4.30 -3.23 -11.02
CA TYR A 22 -4.19 -2.41 -12.21
C TYR A 22 -2.92 -2.72 -13.02
N LEU A 23 -1.88 -3.28 -12.39
CA LEU A 23 -0.66 -3.74 -13.05
C LEU A 23 -0.87 -5.00 -13.92
N LEU A 24 -1.97 -5.75 -13.75
CA LEU A 24 -2.23 -6.93 -14.57
C LEU A 24 -2.59 -6.58 -16.01
N ASN A 25 -3.22 -5.43 -16.22
CA ASN A 25 -3.80 -5.03 -17.50
C ASN A 25 -3.06 -3.85 -18.14
N ASN A 26 -2.20 -3.18 -17.38
CA ASN A 26 -1.45 -2.04 -17.85
C ASN A 26 -0.04 -2.07 -17.23
N PRO A 27 1.03 -2.23 -18.02
CA PRO A 27 2.40 -2.17 -17.51
C PRO A 27 2.77 -0.79 -16.93
N HIS A 28 2.01 0.25 -17.26
CA HIS A 28 2.08 1.60 -16.68
C HIS A 28 0.99 1.84 -15.63
N GLY A 29 0.36 0.78 -15.12
CA GLY A 29 -0.63 0.88 -14.07
C GLY A 29 -0.04 1.39 -12.75
N THR A 30 -0.89 1.99 -11.92
CA THR A 30 -0.55 2.46 -10.58
C THR A 30 -0.78 1.37 -9.52
N ILE A 31 -0.02 1.46 -8.43
CA ILE A 31 -0.30 0.77 -7.17
C ILE A 31 -1.03 1.76 -6.27
N GLU A 32 -2.17 1.36 -5.71
CA GLU A 32 -2.94 2.23 -4.82
C GLU A 32 -2.79 1.79 -3.37
N PHE A 33 -2.32 2.69 -2.49
CA PHE A 33 -2.32 2.47 -1.05
C PHE A 33 -3.59 3.11 -0.43
N ARG A 34 -4.46 2.29 0.17
CA ARG A 34 -5.86 2.63 0.50
C ARG A 34 -6.15 2.81 1.99
N ARG A 35 -5.14 2.79 2.87
CA ARG A 35 -5.32 2.97 4.33
C ARG A 35 -4.38 4.00 4.96
N GLY A 36 -4.63 5.27 4.69
CA GLY A 36 -4.28 6.37 5.61
C GLY A 36 -5.43 6.61 6.60
N ALA A 37 -5.16 7.25 7.75
CA ALA A 37 -6.25 7.87 8.50
C ALA A 37 -6.94 8.93 7.62
N ALA A 38 -8.21 9.23 7.88
CA ALA A 38 -8.86 10.36 7.22
C ALA A 38 -8.01 11.62 7.46
N SER A 39 -7.41 12.13 6.39
CA SER A 39 -6.56 13.31 6.46
C SER A 39 -7.46 14.54 6.51
N THR A 40 -7.26 15.37 7.52
CA THR A 40 -8.08 16.58 7.74
C THR A 40 -7.34 17.86 7.37
N SER A 41 -6.05 17.75 7.07
CA SER A 41 -5.19 18.83 6.64
C SER A 41 -4.28 18.39 5.49
N VAL A 42 -3.73 19.37 4.78
CA VAL A 42 -2.69 19.14 3.75
C VAL A 42 -1.47 18.42 4.35
N GLN A 43 -1.11 18.75 5.59
CA GLN A 43 0.00 18.14 6.30
C GLN A 43 -0.23 16.64 6.55
N ASP A 44 -1.45 16.24 6.95
CA ASP A 44 -1.81 14.83 7.14
C ASP A 44 -1.62 14.03 5.84
N VAL A 45 -2.00 14.63 4.71
CA VAL A 45 -1.86 14.01 3.38
C VAL A 45 -0.38 13.81 3.04
N PHE A 46 0.44 14.85 3.19
CA PHE A 46 1.86 14.77 2.86
C PHE A 46 2.63 13.81 3.76
N ILE A 47 2.21 13.60 5.02
CA ILE A 47 2.77 12.55 5.89
C ILE A 47 2.64 11.16 5.25
N TYR A 48 1.46 10.82 4.72
CA TYR A 48 1.25 9.51 4.10
C TYR A 48 1.93 9.36 2.76
N ILE A 49 1.93 10.43 1.94
CA ILE A 49 2.67 10.45 0.67
C ILE A 49 4.16 10.21 0.94
N GLU A 50 4.73 10.95 1.89
CA GLU A 50 6.15 10.88 2.20
C GLU A 50 6.54 9.48 2.68
N ILE A 51 5.77 8.87 3.57
CA ILE A 51 6.04 7.50 4.04
C ILE A 51 6.01 6.49 2.88
N ALA A 52 5.04 6.59 1.98
CA ALA A 52 4.94 5.68 0.84
C ALA A 52 6.13 5.85 -0.12
N MET A 53 6.44 7.10 -0.49
CA MET A 53 7.52 7.40 -1.44
C MET A 53 8.89 7.03 -0.85
N SER A 54 9.15 7.40 0.40
CA SER A 54 10.38 7.06 1.11
C SER A 54 10.55 5.55 1.26
N PHE A 55 9.49 4.81 1.57
CA PHE A 55 9.55 3.34 1.68
C PHE A 55 9.84 2.67 0.32
N LEU A 56 9.19 3.14 -0.75
CA LEU A 56 9.40 2.61 -2.11
C LEU A 56 10.85 2.84 -2.57
N GLU A 57 11.34 4.07 -2.44
CA GLU A 57 12.72 4.41 -2.82
C GLU A 57 13.74 3.66 -1.96
N ALA A 58 13.50 3.54 -0.65
CA ALA A 58 14.35 2.74 0.23
C ALA A 58 14.36 1.26 -0.18
N SER A 59 13.20 0.71 -0.58
CA SER A 59 13.10 -0.66 -1.09
C SER A 59 13.85 -0.86 -2.40
N ILE A 60 13.85 0.13 -3.30
CA ILE A 60 14.63 0.07 -4.55
C ILE A 60 16.14 0.07 -4.24
N ARG A 61 16.60 0.90 -3.30
CA ARG A 61 18.02 1.04 -2.97
C ARG A 61 18.57 -0.08 -2.10
N LEU A 62 17.77 -0.63 -1.19
CA LEU A 62 18.20 -1.59 -0.17
C LEU A 62 17.64 -3.01 -0.38
N GLY A 63 16.87 -3.24 -1.44
CA GLY A 63 15.97 -4.37 -1.67
C GLY A 63 16.60 -5.75 -1.89
N GLU A 64 17.72 -6.06 -1.25
CA GLU A 64 18.20 -7.42 -1.16
C GLU A 64 17.37 -8.19 -0.12
N VAL A 65 16.85 -9.36 -0.52
CA VAL A 65 15.95 -10.18 0.31
C VAL A 65 16.54 -10.46 1.70
N GLU A 66 17.84 -10.74 1.78
CA GLU A 66 18.51 -11.04 3.05
C GLU A 66 18.63 -9.81 3.97
N ARG A 67 18.80 -8.61 3.40
CA ARG A 67 18.72 -7.37 4.17
C ARG A 67 17.30 -7.07 4.64
N LEU A 68 16.29 -7.31 3.80
CA LEU A 68 14.91 -7.08 4.19
C LEU A 68 14.47 -7.99 5.34
N LYS A 69 14.93 -9.25 5.36
CA LYS A 69 14.66 -10.19 6.45
C LYS A 69 15.29 -9.78 7.79
N SER A 70 16.38 -9.02 7.77
CA SER A 70 17.06 -8.58 9.00
C SER A 70 16.45 -7.32 9.61
N VAL A 71 15.61 -6.59 8.87
CA VAL A 71 14.89 -5.43 9.38
C VAL A 71 13.77 -5.90 10.34
N PRO A 72 13.78 -5.49 11.62
CA PRO A 72 12.71 -5.83 12.54
C PRO A 72 11.36 -5.28 12.07
N ALA A 73 10.29 -6.07 12.18
CA ALA A 73 8.93 -5.67 11.82
C ALA A 73 8.27 -4.73 12.88
N THR A 74 9.01 -3.72 13.31
CA THR A 74 8.62 -2.72 14.31
C THR A 74 8.58 -1.31 13.71
N VAL A 75 8.00 -0.36 14.44
CA VAL A 75 8.06 1.06 14.07
C VAL A 75 9.51 1.53 13.90
N GLY A 76 10.40 1.15 14.82
CA GLY A 76 11.81 1.54 14.74
C GLY A 76 12.57 0.83 13.62
N GLY A 77 12.24 -0.42 13.31
CA GLY A 77 12.79 -1.10 12.15
C GLY A 77 12.40 -0.42 10.83
N LEU A 78 11.13 -0.01 10.69
CA LEU A 78 10.69 0.79 9.54
C LEU A 78 11.41 2.13 9.44
N GLN A 79 11.54 2.85 10.56
CA GLN A 79 12.25 4.13 10.60
C GLN A 79 13.72 3.97 10.20
N TRP A 80 14.40 2.98 10.78
CA TRP A 80 15.79 2.66 10.46
C TRP A 80 15.96 2.29 8.98
N PHE A 81 15.07 1.46 8.44
CA PHE A 81 15.12 1.03 7.05
C PHE A 81 15.05 2.21 6.07
N ILE A 82 14.12 3.14 6.28
CA ILE A 82 14.00 4.35 5.46
C ILE A 82 15.27 5.22 5.60
N GLN A 83 15.78 5.41 6.81
CA GLN A 83 16.98 6.21 7.05
C GLN A 83 18.25 5.59 6.42
N ALA A 84 18.36 4.26 6.44
CA ALA A 84 19.50 3.53 5.90
C ALA A 84 19.65 3.73 4.37
N ALA A 85 18.57 4.08 3.67
CA ALA A 85 18.58 4.35 2.24
C ALA A 85 19.24 5.68 1.86
N LYS A 86 19.54 6.53 2.86
CA LYS A 86 20.19 7.84 2.68
C LYS A 86 19.52 8.65 1.57
N LEU A 87 18.20 8.76 1.65
CA LEU A 87 17.42 9.53 0.69
C LEU A 87 17.81 11.02 0.80
N PRO A 88 17.82 11.76 -0.32
CA PRO A 88 18.04 13.20 -0.28
C PRO A 88 16.94 13.88 0.56
N ASP A 89 17.24 15.01 1.20
CA ASP A 89 16.27 15.74 2.02
C ASP A 89 15.87 17.05 1.34
N GLY A 90 14.59 17.41 1.42
CA GLY A 90 14.07 18.71 0.98
C GLY A 90 13.88 18.85 -0.53
N ILE A 91 13.67 17.74 -1.26
CA ILE A 91 13.28 17.83 -2.67
C ILE A 91 11.82 18.33 -2.75
N PRO A 92 11.51 19.38 -3.53
CA PRO A 92 10.13 19.84 -3.65
C PRO A 92 9.19 18.71 -4.12
N GLY A 93 8.24 18.35 -3.26
CA GLY A 93 7.26 17.28 -3.53
C GLY A 93 7.76 15.86 -3.25
N LEU A 94 9.00 15.64 -2.78
CA LEU A 94 9.58 14.32 -2.49
C LEU A 94 10.59 14.38 -1.34
N PHE A 95 10.64 13.38 -0.48
CA PHE A 95 11.72 13.20 0.51
C PHE A 95 11.89 14.41 1.45
N ASP A 96 10.80 14.88 2.03
CA ASP A 96 10.82 15.92 3.05
C ASP A 96 10.83 15.30 4.45
N SER A 97 12.00 15.34 5.10
CA SER A 97 12.22 14.71 6.40
C SER A 97 11.29 15.23 7.50
N ARG A 98 10.69 16.41 7.35
CA ARG A 98 9.73 16.96 8.31
C ARG A 98 8.51 16.06 8.44
N TYR A 99 7.99 15.53 7.35
CA TYR A 99 6.82 14.66 7.36
C TYR A 99 7.14 13.28 7.95
N LEU A 100 8.33 12.73 7.69
CA LEU A 100 8.80 11.50 8.35
C LEU A 100 8.95 11.71 9.87
N LYS A 101 9.54 12.84 10.29
CA LYS A 101 9.67 13.18 11.71
C LYS A 101 8.30 13.26 12.39
N LEU A 102 7.32 13.89 11.75
CA LEU A 102 5.94 13.96 12.25
C LEU A 102 5.28 12.58 12.34
N PHE A 103 5.51 11.71 11.35
CA PHE A 103 4.96 10.35 11.36
C PHE A 103 5.45 9.51 12.54
N PHE A 104 6.77 9.56 12.80
CA PHE A 104 7.42 8.77 13.86
C PHE A 104 7.37 9.44 15.24
N ALA A 105 7.03 10.73 15.32
CA ALA A 105 6.96 11.47 16.57
C ALA A 105 6.01 10.80 17.58
N GLY A 106 6.51 10.62 18.81
CA GLY A 106 5.75 10.04 19.92
C GLY A 106 5.34 8.58 19.74
N LYS A 107 5.84 7.86 18.72
CA LYS A 107 5.56 6.44 18.52
C LYS A 107 6.53 5.58 19.33
N ASN A 108 6.00 4.51 19.93
CA ASN A 108 6.85 3.50 20.55
C ASN A 108 7.63 2.74 19.46
N GLN A 109 8.95 2.82 19.51
CA GLN A 109 9.88 2.22 18.54
C GLN A 109 9.82 0.69 18.53
N SER A 110 9.55 0.06 19.67
CA SER A 110 9.42 -1.40 19.77
C SER A 110 8.03 -1.92 19.40
N ALA A 111 7.08 -1.03 19.06
CA ALA A 111 5.73 -1.46 18.70
C ALA A 111 5.77 -2.30 17.42
N PHE A 112 5.44 -3.58 17.56
CA PHE A 112 5.07 -4.44 16.45
C PHE A 112 3.66 -4.07 16.01
N ARG A 113 3.49 -3.79 14.71
CA ARG A 113 2.15 -3.66 14.14
C ARG A 113 1.76 -5.01 13.57
N GLU A 114 1.38 -5.93 14.45
CA GLU A 114 0.67 -7.11 13.97
C GLU A 114 -0.56 -6.65 13.20
N PRO A 115 -0.83 -7.21 12.02
CA PRO A 115 -2.06 -6.91 11.31
C PRO A 115 -3.23 -7.27 12.22
N LYS A 116 -3.87 -6.27 12.82
CA LYS A 116 -5.04 -6.50 13.64
C LYS A 116 -6.15 -7.01 12.71
N PRO A 117 -6.70 -8.21 12.95
CA PRO A 117 -7.85 -8.65 12.20
C PRO A 117 -8.95 -7.59 12.31
N LEU A 118 -9.76 -7.45 11.26
CA LEU A 118 -10.79 -6.41 11.15
C LEU A 118 -11.81 -6.44 12.30
N GLY A 119 -11.78 -7.49 13.13
CA GLY A 119 -12.71 -7.77 14.21
C GLY A 119 -14.07 -8.18 13.67
N ASN A 120 -15.03 -8.35 14.57
CA ASN A 120 -16.43 -8.58 14.18
C ASN A 120 -17.02 -7.26 13.67
N LEU A 121 -17.38 -7.22 12.39
CA LEU A 121 -18.12 -6.10 11.82
C LEU A 121 -19.57 -6.12 12.33
N SER A 122 -20.13 -4.94 12.60
CA SER A 122 -21.57 -4.85 12.84
C SER A 122 -22.35 -5.33 11.60
N PRO A 123 -23.57 -5.84 11.75
CA PRO A 123 -24.37 -6.32 10.61
C PRO A 123 -24.49 -5.28 9.49
N TYR A 124 -24.64 -4.01 9.85
CA TYR A 124 -24.67 -2.89 8.91
C TYR A 124 -23.35 -2.75 8.12
N ARG A 125 -22.19 -2.78 8.79
CA ARG A 125 -20.88 -2.66 8.14
C ARG A 125 -20.56 -3.88 7.30
N LEU A 126 -20.95 -5.07 7.75
CA LEU A 126 -20.80 -6.31 7.01
C LEU A 126 -21.64 -6.30 5.73
N ASN A 127 -22.90 -5.89 5.81
CA ASN A 127 -23.78 -5.75 4.64
C ASN A 127 -23.21 -4.71 3.65
N LYS A 128 -22.76 -3.55 4.14
CA LYS A 128 -22.09 -2.55 3.30
C LYS A 128 -20.83 -3.11 2.61
N LEU A 129 -20.02 -3.90 3.32
CA LEU A 129 -18.84 -4.55 2.77
C LEU A 129 -19.22 -5.57 1.68
N ASN A 130 -20.18 -6.45 1.96
CA ASN A 130 -20.67 -7.46 1.01
C ASN A 130 -21.24 -6.81 -0.25
N ARG A 131 -22.05 -5.75 -0.10
CA ARG A 131 -22.57 -4.99 -1.24
C ARG A 131 -21.44 -4.42 -2.10
N LYS A 132 -20.42 -3.80 -1.48
CA LYS A 132 -19.24 -3.31 -2.21
C LYS A 132 -18.48 -4.44 -2.91
N LYS A 133 -18.27 -5.58 -2.24
CA LYS A 133 -17.61 -6.75 -2.84
C LYS A 133 -18.35 -7.27 -4.07
N GLU A 134 -19.68 -7.34 -4.02
CA GLU A 134 -20.50 -7.77 -5.15
C GLU A 134 -20.54 -6.75 -6.30
N GLU A 135 -20.66 -5.45 -5.99
CA GLU A 135 -20.51 -4.37 -6.99
C GLU A 135 -19.16 -4.47 -7.71
N ASP A 136 -18.10 -4.78 -6.97
CA ASP A 136 -16.75 -4.88 -7.50
C ASP A 136 -16.50 -6.15 -8.31
N LYS A 137 -17.05 -7.29 -7.89
CA LYS A 137 -17.05 -8.51 -8.72
C LYS A 137 -17.71 -8.27 -10.07
N ARG A 138 -18.86 -7.57 -10.12
CA ARG A 138 -19.54 -7.24 -11.38
C ARG A 138 -18.67 -6.37 -12.30
N LYS A 139 -17.99 -5.37 -11.76
CA LYS A 139 -17.04 -4.53 -12.51
C LYS A 139 -15.84 -5.34 -13.03
N ASN A 140 -15.32 -6.26 -12.21
CA ASN A 140 -14.21 -7.13 -12.62
C ASN A 140 -14.63 -8.16 -13.69
N ILE A 141 -15.83 -8.74 -13.65
CA ILE A 141 -16.32 -9.65 -14.70
C ILE A 141 -16.42 -8.95 -16.06
N ALA A 142 -16.88 -7.69 -16.07
CA ALA A 142 -16.87 -6.87 -17.29
C ALA A 142 -15.42 -6.64 -17.79
N MET A 143 -14.46 -6.50 -16.88
CA MET A 143 -13.04 -6.38 -17.19
C MET A 143 -12.43 -7.68 -17.75
N VAL A 144 -12.84 -8.86 -17.25
CA VAL A 144 -12.45 -10.17 -17.81
C VAL A 144 -12.96 -10.35 -19.24
N LYS A 145 -14.16 -9.84 -19.55
CA LYS A 145 -14.69 -9.86 -20.93
C LYS A 145 -13.93 -8.95 -21.89
N ILE A 146 -13.35 -7.84 -21.41
CA ILE A 146 -12.51 -6.94 -22.22
C ILE A 146 -11.13 -7.54 -22.51
N LEU A 147 -10.67 -8.49 -21.68
CA LEU A 147 -9.39 -9.20 -21.83
C LEU A 147 -9.46 -10.42 -22.78
N GLN A 148 -10.64 -10.76 -23.32
CA GLN A 148 -10.73 -11.72 -24.41
C GLN A 148 -10.39 -11.01 -25.72
N GLU A 149 -9.47 -11.59 -26.52
CA GLU A 149 -9.18 -11.09 -27.86
C GLU A 149 -10.48 -10.92 -28.66
N PRO A 150 -10.61 -9.87 -29.48
CA PRO A 150 -11.81 -9.68 -30.29
C PRO A 150 -12.02 -10.91 -31.16
N PHE A 151 -13.28 -11.28 -31.37
CA PHE A 151 -13.72 -12.48 -32.12
C PHE A 151 -13.32 -12.50 -33.60
N TRP A 152 -12.46 -11.59 -34.05
CA TRP A 152 -12.02 -11.45 -35.42
C TRP A 152 -10.49 -11.36 -35.43
N SER A 153 -9.87 -12.51 -35.64
CA SER A 153 -8.49 -12.67 -36.11
C SER A 153 -8.44 -12.80 -37.63
#